data_AF-A0A1U8KHL7-F1
#
_entry.id   AF-A0A1U8KHL7-F1
#
_cell.length_a   1.000
_cell.length_b   1.000
_cell.length_c   1.000
_cell.angle_alpha   90.00
_cell.angle_beta   90.00
_cell.angle_gamma   90.00
#
_symmetry.space_group_name_H-M   'P 1'
#
loop_
_entity.id
_entity.type
_entity.pdbx_description
1 polymer ?
#
loop_
_entity_poly.entity_id
_entity_poly.type
_entity_poly.pdbx_seq_one_letter_code
_entity_poly.pdbx_strand_id
1 'polypeptide(L)'
;MASRTLFTILNNKKTKTLTADWLVMTRAYCVAPNPANINSLYSRINAIGDPNCSVTPVLQQWVKGKNVKEFQLQRLIRDLRSRRRYTHALEVSKWMSSSDLEFSSSDYAVQLDLIGRVNGLTAAKNFFSSLRDQDKTVKTYGALLNCYV
;
A
#
# COMPACT_ATOMS: atom_id res chain seq x y z
N MET A 1 -14.55 73.21 -3.16
CA MET A 1 -13.22 72.85 -3.68
C MET A 1 -12.77 71.54 -3.06
N ALA A 2 -12.26 70.61 -3.89
CA ALA A 2 -11.42 69.43 -3.63
C ALA A 2 -11.65 68.62 -2.32
N SER A 3 -12.17 67.38 -2.32
CA SER A 3 -11.77 66.13 -3.00
C SER A 3 -10.53 65.45 -2.38
N ARG A 4 -10.66 64.10 -2.20
CA ARG A 4 -9.61 63.05 -2.08
C ARG A 4 -9.03 62.81 -0.68
N THR A 5 -8.75 61.60 -0.19
CA THR A 5 -8.79 60.22 -0.73
C THR A 5 -8.58 59.21 0.40
N LEU A 6 -9.28 58.08 0.28
CA LEU A 6 -9.01 56.68 0.65
C LEU A 6 -7.72 56.35 1.44
N PHE A 7 -7.93 55.59 2.53
CA PHE A 7 -6.91 54.86 3.29
C PHE A 7 -6.39 53.63 2.53
N THR A 8 -5.07 53.46 2.50
CA THR A 8 -4.37 52.28 1.97
C THR A 8 -3.68 51.50 3.09
N ILE A 9 -3.82 50.18 2.98
CA ILE A 9 -3.34 49.11 3.87
C ILE A 9 -1.83 48.90 3.70
N LEU A 10 -1.11 48.53 4.77
CA LEU A 10 -0.31 47.29 4.87
C LEU A 10 0.55 47.23 6.15
N ASN A 11 0.18 46.26 6.98
CA ASN A 11 0.90 45.75 8.13
C ASN A 11 1.83 44.61 7.66
N ASN A 12 3.14 44.74 7.87
CA ASN A 12 4.04 43.58 7.88
C ASN A 12 5.33 43.94 8.61
N LYS A 13 5.48 43.51 9.86
CA LYS A 13 6.75 43.01 10.45
C LYS A 13 6.45 42.27 11.75
N LYS A 14 6.58 40.93 11.78
CA LYS A 14 7.03 40.21 12.98
C LYS A 14 7.86 39.00 12.58
N THR A 15 9.17 39.16 12.68
CA THR A 15 10.15 38.09 12.88
C THR A 15 10.09 37.62 14.33
N LYS A 16 10.14 36.31 14.57
CA LYS A 16 10.63 35.72 15.83
C LYS A 16 11.27 34.37 15.53
N THR A 17 12.59 34.36 15.53
CA THR A 17 13.41 33.18 15.81
C THR A 17 13.44 32.98 17.33
N LEU A 18 13.27 31.75 17.80
CA LEU A 18 13.68 31.34 19.15
C LEU A 18 14.10 29.88 19.12
N THR A 19 15.25 29.68 19.75
CA THR A 19 16.17 28.56 19.75
C THR A 19 15.72 27.39 20.62
N ALA A 20 16.14 26.20 20.17
CA ALA A 20 16.66 25.05 20.93
C ALA A 20 15.87 24.54 22.16
N ASP A 21 15.38 23.30 22.09
CA ASP A 21 16.03 22.12 22.69
C ASP A 21 15.00 21.03 23.00
N TRP A 22 15.11 19.88 22.33
CA TRP A 22 14.89 18.60 22.99
C TRP A 22 15.67 17.52 22.24
N LEU A 23 16.85 17.23 22.78
CA LEU A 23 17.67 16.08 22.43
C LEU A 23 16.91 14.78 22.75
N VAL A 24 16.30 14.15 21.73
CA VAL A 24 16.11 12.70 21.71
C VAL A 24 16.68 12.18 20.40
N MET A 25 17.94 11.76 20.48
CA MET A 25 18.66 11.09 19.42
C MET A 25 18.17 9.65 19.28
N THR A 26 16.96 9.46 18.75
CA THR A 26 16.63 8.18 18.11
C THR A 26 17.13 8.27 16.68
N ARG A 27 18.07 7.40 16.29
CA ARG A 27 18.49 7.21 14.89
C ARG A 27 17.27 6.82 14.04
N ALA A 28 16.49 7.80 13.63
CA ALA A 28 15.56 7.66 12.54
C ALA A 28 16.41 7.74 11.27
N TYR A 29 16.55 6.62 10.57
CA TYR A 29 16.85 6.67 9.15
C TYR A 29 15.66 7.38 8.49
N CYS A 30 15.68 8.72 8.48
CA CYS A 30 14.77 9.52 7.69
C CYS A 30 15.16 9.29 6.24
N VAL A 31 14.60 8.26 5.62
CA VAL A 31 14.55 8.17 4.16
C VAL A 31 13.64 9.33 3.75
N ALA A 32 14.25 10.46 3.40
CA ALA A 32 13.53 11.58 2.80
C ALA A 32 12.77 11.04 1.57
N PRO A 33 11.44 11.25 1.48
CA PRO A 33 10.70 10.83 0.30
C PRO A 33 11.29 11.55 -0.92
N ASN A 34 11.81 10.80 -1.89
CA ASN A 34 12.27 11.37 -3.14
C ASN A 34 11.08 12.08 -3.84
N PRO A 35 11.15 13.40 -4.10
CA PRO A 35 10.03 14.17 -4.66
C PRO A 35 9.59 13.70 -6.05
N ALA A 36 10.43 12.95 -6.77
CA ALA A 36 10.06 12.32 -8.05
C ALA A 36 9.00 11.19 -7.92
N ASN A 37 8.72 10.72 -6.70
CA ASN A 37 7.95 9.52 -6.42
C ASN A 37 6.55 9.80 -5.80
N ILE A 38 6.08 11.05 -5.83
CA ILE A 38 4.76 11.42 -5.29
C ILE A 38 3.63 10.79 -6.15
N ASN A 39 3.89 10.63 -7.44
CA ASN A 39 2.93 10.11 -8.42
C ASN A 39 3.09 8.61 -8.69
N SER A 40 3.69 7.80 -7.80
CA SER A 40 3.74 6.34 -7.97
C SER A 40 2.51 5.62 -7.42
N LEU A 41 2.24 4.43 -7.95
CA LEU A 41 1.23 3.52 -7.42
C LEU A 41 1.42 3.28 -5.92
N TYR A 42 2.68 3.11 -5.50
CA TYR A 42 3.05 2.88 -4.11
C TYR A 42 2.63 4.05 -3.22
N SER A 43 2.94 5.28 -3.61
CA SER A 43 2.58 6.47 -2.84
C SER A 43 1.06 6.64 -2.74
N ARG A 44 0.32 6.37 -3.81
CA ARG A 44 -1.16 6.43 -3.82
C ARG A 44 -1.79 5.39 -2.89
N ILE A 45 -1.32 4.14 -2.93
CA ILE A 45 -1.83 3.08 -2.06
C ILE A 45 -1.38 3.27 -0.60
N ASN A 46 -0.20 3.85 -0.39
CA ASN A 46 0.27 4.18 0.94
C ASN A 46 -0.49 5.36 1.57
N ALA A 47 -0.97 6.30 0.76
CA ALA A 47 -1.82 7.40 1.23
C ALA A 47 -3.20 6.94 1.74
N ILE A 48 -3.65 5.76 1.31
CA ILE A 48 -4.85 5.12 1.87
C ILE A 48 -4.49 4.60 3.26
N GLY A 49 -4.74 5.41 4.28
CA GLY A 49 -4.46 5.05 5.67
C GLY A 49 -5.51 4.11 6.28
N ASP A 50 -6.77 4.28 5.86
CA ASP A 50 -7.91 3.53 6.41
C ASP A 50 -7.94 2.09 5.84
N PRO A 51 -7.92 1.05 6.69
CA PRO A 51 -8.10 -0.36 6.29
C PRO A 51 -9.39 -0.68 5.56
N ASN A 52 -10.43 0.15 5.69
CA ASN A 52 -11.74 -0.07 5.08
C ASN A 52 -11.85 0.50 3.66
N CYS A 53 -10.88 1.32 3.23
CA CYS A 53 -10.88 1.89 1.89
C CYS A 53 -10.26 0.90 0.90
N SER A 54 -11.02 0.52 -0.14
CA SER A 54 -10.50 -0.40 -1.15
C SER A 54 -9.38 0.22 -1.99
N VAL A 55 -8.30 -0.54 -2.22
CA VAL A 55 -7.20 -0.14 -3.11
C VAL A 55 -7.43 -0.54 -4.57
N THR A 56 -8.42 -1.40 -4.82
CA THR A 56 -8.82 -1.87 -6.17
C THR A 56 -9.10 -0.75 -7.18
N PRO A 57 -9.89 0.30 -6.88
CA PRO A 57 -10.15 1.37 -7.85
C PRO A 57 -8.87 2.14 -8.23
N VAL A 58 -7.95 2.32 -7.28
CA VAL A 58 -6.66 2.99 -7.52
C VAL A 58 -5.78 2.14 -8.45
N LEU A 59 -5.76 0.82 -8.26
CA LEU A 59 -5.07 -0.12 -9.14
C LEU A 59 -5.64 -0.09 -10.56
N GLN A 60 -6.97 -0.17 -10.69
CA GLN A 60 -7.65 -0.13 -12.00
C GLN A 60 -7.37 1.18 -12.74
N GLN A 61 -7.44 2.32 -12.04
CA GLN A 61 -7.12 3.61 -12.65
C GLN A 61 -5.65 3.69 -13.09
N TRP A 62 -4.74 3.08 -12.33
CA TRP A 62 -3.32 3.10 -12.63
C TRP A 62 -2.97 2.30 -13.89
N VAL A 63 -3.58 1.13 -14.09
CA VAL A 63 -3.34 0.27 -15.26
C VAL A 63 -3.81 0.92 -16.56
N LYS A 64 -4.91 1.66 -16.54
CA LYS A 64 -5.42 2.35 -17.74
C LYS A 64 -4.41 3.29 -18.40
N GLY A 65 -3.42 3.78 -17.65
CA GLY A 65 -2.40 4.69 -18.18
C GLY A 65 -0.99 4.13 -18.24
N LYS A 66 -0.73 2.92 -17.72
CA LYS A 66 0.64 2.39 -17.52
C LYS A 66 0.69 0.87 -17.53
N ASN A 67 1.77 0.32 -18.09
CA ASN A 67 2.13 -1.09 -17.95
C ASN A 67 2.62 -1.37 -16.52
N VAL A 68 1.84 -2.14 -15.76
CA VAL A 68 2.24 -2.62 -14.44
C VAL A 68 2.97 -3.94 -14.60
N LYS A 69 4.15 -4.05 -13.97
CA LYS A 69 4.92 -5.30 -13.95
C LYS A 69 4.64 -6.08 -12.67
N GLU A 70 4.58 -7.40 -12.80
CA GLU A 70 4.37 -8.36 -11.71
C GLU A 70 5.20 -8.05 -10.44
N PHE A 71 6.52 -7.89 -10.60
CA PHE A 71 7.44 -7.65 -9.48
C PHE A 71 7.11 -6.38 -8.67
N GLN A 72 6.49 -5.37 -9.30
CA GLN A 72 6.11 -4.14 -8.61
C GLN A 72 4.96 -4.40 -7.64
N LEU A 73 4.01 -5.25 -8.04
CA LEU A 73 2.89 -5.66 -7.20
C LEU A 73 3.34 -6.62 -6.10
N GLN A 74 4.21 -7.57 -6.40
CA GLN A 74 4.80 -8.45 -5.37
C GLN A 74 5.55 -7.65 -4.30
N ARG A 75 6.33 -6.64 -4.70
CA ARG A 75 7.01 -5.73 -3.76
C ARG A 75 6.00 -4.93 -2.92
N LEU A 76 4.94 -4.43 -3.55
CA LEU A 76 3.87 -3.72 -2.84
C LEU A 76 3.17 -4.62 -1.82
N ILE A 77 2.80 -5.86 -2.20
CA ILE A 77 2.19 -6.84 -1.30
C ILE A 77 3.11 -7.11 -0.11
N ARG A 78 4.41 -7.31 -0.34
CA ARG A 78 5.40 -7.51 0.73
C ARG A 78 5.44 -6.34 1.71
N ASP A 79 5.44 -5.11 1.20
CA ASP A 79 5.46 -3.90 2.02
C ASP A 79 4.14 -3.69 2.78
N LEU A 80 2.99 -4.04 2.19
CA LEU A 80 1.70 -4.00 2.88
C LEU A 80 1.64 -5.04 4.01
N ARG A 81 2.19 -6.25 3.77
CA ARG A 81 2.30 -7.31 4.78
C ARG A 81 3.21 -6.91 5.95
N SER A 82 4.36 -6.29 5.69
CA SER A 82 5.27 -5.84 6.77
C SER A 82 4.63 -4.77 7.66
N ARG A 83 3.73 -3.96 7.10
CA ARG A 83 2.93 -2.96 7.82
C ARG A 83 1.61 -3.50 8.38
N ARG A 84 1.38 -4.82 8.32
CA ARG A 84 0.15 -5.51 8.77
C ARG A 84 -1.14 -5.02 8.09
N ARG A 85 -1.04 -4.41 6.91
CA ARG A 85 -2.20 -3.98 6.09
C ARG A 85 -2.70 -5.14 5.23
N TYR A 86 -3.15 -6.22 5.88
CA TYR A 86 -3.48 -7.48 5.21
C TYR A 86 -4.66 -7.38 4.24
N THR A 87 -5.69 -6.58 4.56
CA THR A 87 -6.85 -6.35 3.69
C THR A 87 -6.43 -5.80 2.34
N HIS A 88 -5.65 -4.71 2.34
CA HIS A 88 -5.12 -4.11 1.11
C HIS A 88 -4.18 -5.07 0.37
N ALA A 89 -3.32 -5.79 1.08
CA ALA A 89 -2.44 -6.78 0.46
C ALA A 89 -3.25 -7.87 -0.27
N LEU A 90 -4.35 -8.33 0.32
CA LEU A 90 -5.25 -9.31 -0.27
C LEU A 90 -5.96 -8.76 -1.51
N GLU A 91 -6.43 -7.51 -1.46
CA GLU A 91 -7.05 -6.87 -2.62
C GLU A 91 -6.06 -6.76 -3.80
N VAL A 92 -4.82 -6.36 -3.54
CA VAL A 92 -3.76 -6.31 -4.57
C VAL A 92 -3.50 -7.70 -5.13
N SER A 93 -3.39 -8.74 -4.28
CA SER A 93 -3.11 -10.10 -4.76
C SER A 93 -4.28 -10.69 -5.56
N LYS A 94 -5.53 -10.43 -5.15
CA LYS A 94 -6.74 -10.82 -5.89
C LYS A 94 -6.77 -10.16 -7.26
N TRP A 95 -6.53 -8.85 -7.29
CA TRP A 95 -6.46 -8.10 -8.53
C TRP A 95 -5.37 -8.65 -9.46
N MET A 96 -4.20 -8.96 -8.92
CA MET A 96 -3.08 -9.55 -9.66
C MET A 96 -3.44 -10.93 -10.23
N SER A 97 -4.11 -11.80 -9.46
CA SER A 97 -4.57 -13.12 -9.94
C SER A 97 -5.66 -13.06 -11.01
N SER A 98 -6.41 -11.96 -11.09
CA SER A 98 -7.45 -11.74 -12.10
C SER A 98 -6.95 -10.99 -13.35
N SER A 99 -5.69 -10.56 -13.35
CA SER A 99 -5.09 -9.80 -14.45
C SER A 99 -4.30 -10.72 -15.38
N ASP A 100 -3.97 -10.26 -16.59
CA ASP A 100 -3.12 -10.99 -17.56
C ASP A 100 -1.63 -11.05 -17.16
N LEU A 101 -1.33 -10.93 -15.87
CA LEU A 101 0.03 -11.01 -15.34
C LEU A 101 0.36 -12.46 -15.01
N GLU A 102 1.63 -12.83 -15.14
CA GLU A 102 2.10 -14.12 -14.66
C GLU A 102 1.86 -14.22 -13.14
N PHE A 103 1.29 -15.35 -12.72
CA PHE A 103 0.96 -15.62 -11.32
C PHE A 103 1.48 -17.00 -10.95
N SER A 104 2.55 -17.02 -10.16
CA SER A 104 3.27 -18.26 -9.83
C SER A 104 2.63 -19.01 -8.66
N SER A 105 3.04 -20.26 -8.44
CA SER A 105 2.68 -21.02 -7.24
C SER A 105 3.13 -20.34 -5.93
N SER A 106 4.16 -19.49 -5.98
CA SER A 106 4.58 -18.68 -4.83
C SER A 106 3.58 -17.57 -4.54
N ASP A 107 3.00 -16.96 -5.57
CA ASP A 107 1.99 -15.91 -5.43
C ASP A 107 0.68 -16.48 -4.87
N TYR A 108 0.28 -17.69 -5.33
CA TYR A 108 -0.84 -18.43 -4.75
C TYR A 108 -0.63 -18.71 -3.26
N ALA A 109 0.59 -19.08 -2.85
CA ALA A 109 0.90 -19.30 -1.43
C ALA A 109 0.77 -18.02 -0.60
N VAL A 110 1.21 -16.88 -1.13
CA VAL A 110 1.04 -15.57 -0.48
C VAL A 110 -0.44 -15.18 -0.39
N GLN A 111 -1.20 -15.36 -1.47
CA GLN A 111 -2.63 -15.07 -1.49
C GLN A 111 -3.40 -15.95 -0.49
N LEU A 112 -3.03 -17.23 -0.37
CA LEU A 112 -3.61 -18.15 0.62
C LEU A 112 -3.34 -17.72 2.06
N ASP A 113 -2.10 -17.34 2.41
CA ASP A 113 -1.76 -16.78 3.75
C ASP A 113 -2.58 -15.51 4.04
N LEU A 114 -2.73 -14.63 3.04
CA LEU A 114 -3.54 -13.41 3.16
C LEU A 114 -5.03 -13.72 3.37
N ILE A 115 -5.60 -14.68 2.64
CA ILE A 115 -7.00 -15.12 2.83
C ILE A 115 -7.18 -15.67 4.25
N GLY A 116 -6.27 -16.50 4.73
CA GLY A 116 -6.33 -17.03 6.10
C GLY A 116 -6.33 -15.91 7.15
N ARG A 117 -5.48 -14.91 6.98
CA ARG A 117 -5.38 -13.77 7.91
C ARG A 117 -6.59 -12.84 7.90
N VAL A 118 -7.20 -12.62 6.74
CA VAL A 118 -8.30 -11.63 6.57
C VAL A 118 -9.67 -12.27 6.69
N ASN A 119 -9.87 -13.44 6.09
CA ASN A 119 -11.16 -14.11 5.96
C ASN A 119 -11.27 -15.39 6.80
N GLY A 120 -10.18 -15.82 7.46
CA GLY A 120 -10.14 -16.97 8.34
C GLY A 120 -9.85 -18.30 7.63
N LEU A 121 -9.66 -19.33 8.45
CA LEU A 121 -9.21 -20.66 8.03
C LEU A 121 -10.16 -21.33 7.03
N THR A 122 -11.48 -21.23 7.24
CA THR A 122 -12.48 -21.84 6.34
C THR A 122 -12.34 -21.30 4.92
N ALA A 123 -12.18 -19.98 4.76
CA ALA A 123 -11.97 -19.36 3.47
C ALA A 123 -10.64 -19.80 2.83
N ALA A 124 -9.58 -19.92 3.63
CA ALA A 124 -8.28 -20.40 3.15
C ALA A 124 -8.35 -21.84 2.63
N LYS A 125 -9.03 -22.75 3.36
CA LYS A 125 -9.23 -24.14 2.92
C LYS A 125 -10.00 -24.22 1.61
N ASN A 126 -11.09 -23.45 1.50
CA ASN A 126 -11.90 -23.41 0.27
C ASN A 126 -11.07 -22.90 -0.92
N PHE A 127 -10.27 -21.85 -0.72
CA PHE A 127 -9.36 -21.36 -1.75
C PHE A 127 -8.32 -22.40 -2.16
N PHE A 128 -7.66 -23.06 -1.19
CA PHE A 128 -6.67 -24.10 -1.48
C PHE A 128 -7.28 -25.26 -2.29
N SER A 129 -8.49 -25.70 -1.93
CA SER A 129 -9.20 -26.75 -2.67
C SER A 129 -9.54 -26.34 -4.11
N SER A 130 -9.77 -25.05 -4.36
CA SER A 130 -10.06 -24.52 -5.70
C SER A 130 -8.84 -24.38 -6.61
N LEU A 131 -7.63 -24.50 -6.07
CA LEU A 131 -6.40 -24.44 -6.87
C LEU A 131 -6.29 -25.66 -7.80
N ARG A 132 -5.71 -25.46 -8.98
CA ARG A 132 -5.30 -26.56 -9.86
C ARG A 132 -4.20 -27.37 -9.18
N ASP A 133 -4.13 -28.66 -9.50
CA ASP A 133 -3.17 -29.55 -8.82
C ASP A 133 -1.70 -29.15 -9.04
N GLN A 134 -1.38 -28.56 -10.19
CA GLN A 134 -0.03 -28.01 -10.46
C GLN A 134 0.35 -26.84 -9.54
N ASP A 135 -0.64 -26.11 -9.01
CA ASP A 135 -0.43 -24.96 -8.12
C ASP A 135 -0.41 -25.40 -6.63
N LYS A 136 -0.81 -26.65 -6.34
CA LYS A 136 -0.71 -27.30 -5.01
C LYS A 136 0.71 -27.83 -4.77
N THR A 137 1.63 -26.89 -4.58
CA THR A 137 3.04 -27.17 -4.31
C THR A 137 3.35 -27.15 -2.81
N VAL A 138 4.57 -27.53 -2.44
CA VAL A 138 5.07 -27.43 -1.05
C VAL A 138 4.84 -26.04 -0.44
N LYS A 139 4.90 -24.98 -1.25
CA LYS A 139 4.67 -23.60 -0.81
C LYS A 139 3.22 -23.35 -0.39
N THR A 140 2.24 -23.81 -1.18
CA THR A 140 0.83 -23.61 -0.88
C THR A 140 0.37 -24.51 0.27
N TYR A 141 0.90 -25.74 0.39
CA TYR A 141 0.72 -26.56 1.59
C TYR A 141 1.30 -25.90 2.84
N GLY A 142 2.52 -25.34 2.76
CA GLY A 142 3.13 -24.62 3.87
C GLY A 142 2.34 -23.38 4.29
N ALA A 143 1.82 -22.62 3.32
CA ALA A 143 0.94 -21.48 3.59
C ALA A 143 -0.38 -21.93 4.25
N LEU A 144 -0.97 -23.04 3.80
CA LEU A 144 -2.18 -23.60 4.43
C LEU A 144 -1.91 -24.00 5.88
N LEU A 145 -0.78 -24.68 6.15
CA LEU A 145 -0.37 -25.05 7.51
C LEU A 145 -0.23 -23.81 8.40
N ASN A 146 0.37 -22.73 7.88
CA ASN A 146 0.52 -21.47 8.60
C ASN A 146 -0.83 -20.81 8.96
N CYS A 147 -1.92 -21.14 8.26
CA CYS A 147 -3.26 -20.64 8.60
C CYS A 147 -3.92 -21.39 9.78
N TYR A 148 -3.37 -22.53 10.21
CA TYR A 148 -3.86 -23.26 11.40
C TYR A 148 -3.23 -22.77 12.71
N VAL A 149 -2.15 -22.00 12.63
CA VAL A 149 -1.38 -21.46 13.77
C VAL A 149 -1.88 -20.07 14.11
#